data_AF-A0A3L9ZZZ7-F1
#
_entry.id   AF-A0A3L9ZZZ7-F1
#
_cell.length_a   1.000
_cell.length_b   1.000
_cell.length_c   1.000
_cell.angle_alpha   90.00
_cell.angle_beta   90.00
_cell.angle_gamma   90.00
#
_symmetry.space_group_name_H-M   'P 1'
#
loop_
_entity.id
_entity.type
_entity.pdbx_description
1 polymer ?
#
loop_
_entity_poly.entity_id
_entity_poly.type
_entity_poly.pdbx_seq_one_letter_code
_entity_poly.pdbx_strand_id
1 'polypeptide(L)'
;MSKQKLLLISDLWGREKSEWIIHYTSILEHHFELKYYDSCELGAVNNISYTSESLHNQFINGGIEKAVANLILKEKENVSVLGFSIGGTIAWKAGLSSLKIDNLIAVSSTRLRYETEKPLTKVELFYGENDSFKPDNMWVQKMNQDLQLFLNEDHECYKNKEIAEIICKKILVMMI
;
A
#
# COMPACT_ATOMS: atom_id res chain seq x y z
N MET A 1 -9.98 -16.84 -19.77
CA MET A 1 -9.14 -17.01 -18.56
C MET A 1 -9.64 -16.00 -17.52
N SER A 2 -9.72 -16.37 -16.23
CA SER A 2 -10.08 -15.41 -15.18
C SER A 2 -8.92 -14.43 -14.97
N LYS A 3 -9.22 -13.15 -14.79
CA LYS A 3 -8.21 -12.13 -14.45
C LYS A 3 -7.63 -12.44 -13.07
N GLN A 4 -6.34 -12.17 -12.88
CA GLN A 4 -5.72 -12.27 -11.56
C GLN A 4 -6.29 -11.17 -10.64
N LYS A 5 -6.53 -11.51 -9.37
CA LYS A 5 -7.02 -10.56 -8.36
C LYS A 5 -5.91 -9.64 -7.88
N LEU A 6 -6.16 -8.33 -7.88
CA LEU A 6 -5.28 -7.30 -7.34
C LEU A 6 -6.05 -6.46 -6.32
N LEU A 7 -5.56 -6.46 -5.08
CA LEU A 7 -6.13 -5.66 -4.00
C LEU A 7 -5.52 -4.26 -4.02
N LEU A 8 -6.34 -3.22 -3.92
CA LEU A 8 -5.89 -1.85 -3.72
C LEU A 8 -6.23 -1.43 -2.29
N ILE A 9 -5.25 -1.05 -1.48
CA ILE A 9 -5.48 -0.60 -0.09
C ILE A 9 -5.12 0.87 0.04
N SER A 10 -6.10 1.68 0.43
CA SER A 10 -6.00 3.13 0.46
C SER A 10 -4.99 3.68 1.46
N ASP A 11 -4.68 4.96 1.31
CA ASP A 11 -3.85 5.72 2.24
C ASP A 11 -4.56 6.03 3.56
N LEU A 12 -3.98 6.93 4.37
CA LEU A 12 -4.49 7.36 5.67
C LEU A 12 -5.94 7.82 5.64
N TRP A 13 -6.38 8.39 4.52
CA TRP A 13 -7.67 9.06 4.44
C TRP A 13 -8.82 8.08 4.20
N GLY A 14 -8.55 6.89 3.68
CA GLY A 14 -9.63 6.01 3.24
C GLY A 14 -10.31 6.53 1.97
N ARG A 15 -11.50 6.02 1.68
CA ARG A 15 -12.27 6.30 0.46
C ARG A 15 -12.62 7.78 0.29
N GLU A 16 -12.88 8.48 1.39
CA GLU A 16 -13.36 9.87 1.41
C GLU A 16 -12.41 10.88 0.74
N LYS A 17 -11.08 10.60 0.65
CA LYS A 17 -10.12 11.42 -0.13
C LYS A 17 -9.26 10.60 -1.09
N SER A 18 -9.85 9.54 -1.65
CA SER A 18 -9.17 8.64 -2.59
C SER A 18 -9.54 8.87 -4.06
N GLU A 19 -9.91 10.10 -4.45
CA GLU A 19 -10.25 10.43 -5.85
C GLU A 19 -9.13 10.07 -6.84
N TRP A 20 -7.88 10.19 -6.40
CA TRP A 20 -6.67 9.85 -7.15
C TRP A 20 -6.57 8.36 -7.52
N ILE A 21 -7.32 7.47 -6.86
CA ILE A 21 -7.29 6.03 -7.14
C ILE A 21 -7.72 5.72 -8.57
N ILE A 22 -8.51 6.61 -9.20
CA ILE A 22 -8.96 6.47 -10.58
C ILE A 22 -7.79 6.42 -11.57
N HIS A 23 -6.66 7.07 -11.25
CA HIS A 23 -5.44 7.03 -12.06
C HIS A 23 -4.82 5.63 -12.11
N TYR A 24 -5.12 4.78 -11.13
CA TYR A 24 -4.72 3.38 -11.10
C TYR A 24 -5.79 2.47 -11.67
N THR A 25 -7.03 2.60 -11.20
CA THR A 25 -8.10 1.64 -11.55
C THR A 25 -8.44 1.68 -13.03
N SER A 26 -8.49 2.86 -13.65
CA SER A 26 -8.77 3.01 -15.09
C SER A 26 -7.78 2.31 -16.01
N ILE A 27 -6.58 1.98 -15.51
CA ILE A 27 -5.56 1.23 -16.26
C ILE A 27 -5.64 -0.24 -15.87
N LEU A 28 -5.61 -0.52 -14.56
CA LEU A 28 -5.42 -1.87 -14.04
C LEU A 28 -6.67 -2.75 -14.18
N GLU A 29 -7.88 -2.18 -14.21
CA GLU A 29 -9.13 -2.95 -14.32
C GLU A 29 -9.26 -3.70 -15.66
N HIS A 30 -8.57 -3.23 -16.70
CA HIS A 30 -8.52 -3.92 -17.98
C HIS A 30 -7.77 -5.26 -17.89
N HIS A 31 -6.87 -5.42 -16.91
CA HIS A 31 -5.97 -6.57 -16.79
C HIS A 31 -6.24 -7.44 -15.55
N PHE A 32 -6.73 -6.84 -14.47
CA PHE A 32 -6.92 -7.50 -13.18
C PHE A 32 -8.38 -7.47 -12.72
N GLU A 33 -8.75 -8.40 -11.84
CA GLU A 33 -9.95 -8.27 -11.01
C GLU A 33 -9.59 -7.39 -9.82
N LEU A 34 -9.98 -6.11 -9.87
CA LEU A 34 -9.64 -5.16 -8.82
C LEU A 34 -10.60 -5.27 -7.63
N LYS A 35 -10.02 -5.25 -6.43
CA LYS A 35 -10.80 -5.11 -5.19
C LYS A 35 -10.19 -4.02 -4.32
N TYR A 36 -10.96 -2.97 -4.09
CA TYR A 36 -10.54 -1.85 -3.27
C TYR A 36 -10.89 -2.09 -1.79
N TYR A 37 -9.95 -1.76 -0.92
CA TYR A 37 -10.11 -1.74 0.53
C TYR A 37 -9.81 -0.34 1.07
N ASP A 38 -10.78 0.17 1.82
CA ASP A 38 -10.60 1.35 2.64
C ASP A 38 -9.83 0.98 3.92
N SER A 39 -8.67 1.59 4.12
CA SER A 39 -7.81 1.37 5.28
C SER A 39 -8.50 1.77 6.60
N CYS A 40 -9.35 2.80 6.59
CA CYS A 40 -10.12 3.25 7.75
C CYS A 40 -11.20 2.24 8.11
N GLU A 41 -11.93 1.70 7.11
CA GLU A 41 -12.90 0.63 7.34
C GLU A 41 -12.21 -0.64 7.87
N LEU A 42 -11.10 -1.04 7.27
CA LEU A 42 -10.30 -2.17 7.74
C LEU A 42 -9.83 -1.94 9.19
N GLY A 43 -9.36 -0.74 9.52
CA GLY A 43 -8.83 -0.40 10.84
C GLY A 43 -9.89 -0.05 11.89
N ALA A 44 -11.17 -0.01 11.53
CA ALA A 44 -12.23 0.55 12.35
C ALA A 44 -11.89 1.97 12.88
N VAL A 45 -11.30 2.80 12.01
CA VAL A 45 -10.93 4.19 12.29
C VAL A 45 -12.15 5.08 12.11
N ASN A 46 -12.43 5.89 13.13
CA ASN A 46 -13.55 6.83 13.13
C ASN A 46 -13.15 8.12 12.39
N ASN A 47 -13.95 8.48 11.38
CA ASN A 47 -13.75 9.65 10.54
C ASN A 47 -14.53 10.90 10.99
N ILE A 48 -15.14 10.92 12.18
CA ILE A 48 -15.84 12.12 12.72
C ILE A 48 -14.90 13.33 12.79
N SER A 49 -13.67 13.15 13.28
CA SER A 49 -12.63 14.18 13.25
C SER A 49 -11.64 13.84 12.13
N TYR A 50 -11.92 14.37 10.94
CA TYR A 50 -11.24 13.96 9.71
C TYR A 50 -9.94 14.73 9.45
N THR A 51 -9.08 14.78 10.47
CA THR A 51 -7.74 15.39 10.40
C THR A 51 -6.66 14.33 10.31
N SER A 52 -5.52 14.66 9.67
CA SER A 52 -4.40 13.73 9.52
C SER A 52 -3.90 13.23 10.88
N GLU A 53 -3.79 14.12 11.87
CA GLU A 53 -3.33 13.77 13.22
C GLU A 53 -4.29 12.80 13.92
N SER A 54 -5.61 13.08 13.86
CA SER A 54 -6.60 12.22 14.51
C SER A 54 -6.64 10.83 13.90
N LEU A 55 -6.65 10.73 12.56
CA LEU A 55 -6.63 9.45 11.86
C LEU A 55 -5.33 8.70 12.15
N HIS A 56 -4.18 9.39 12.06
CA HIS A 56 -2.88 8.77 12.33
C HIS A 56 -2.81 8.20 13.74
N ASN A 57 -3.26 8.96 14.74
CA ASN A 57 -3.31 8.53 16.13
C ASN A 57 -4.19 7.28 16.29
N GLN A 58 -5.32 7.18 15.60
CA GLN A 58 -6.16 5.98 15.66
C GLN A 58 -5.48 4.76 15.02
N PHE A 59 -4.78 4.93 13.89
CA PHE A 59 -4.03 3.85 13.26
C PHE A 59 -2.91 3.31 14.15
N ILE A 60 -2.09 4.18 14.75
CA ILE A 60 -0.99 3.73 15.62
C ILE A 60 -1.47 3.16 16.96
N ASN A 61 -2.68 3.50 17.40
CA ASN A 61 -3.29 3.00 18.64
C ASN A 61 -4.21 1.79 18.38
N GLY A 62 -3.77 0.85 17.55
CA GLY A 62 -4.47 -0.42 17.30
C GLY A 62 -5.23 -0.52 15.99
N GLY A 63 -5.34 0.57 15.22
CA GLY A 63 -6.05 0.55 13.93
C GLY A 63 -5.31 -0.27 12.87
N ILE A 64 -3.97 -0.26 12.86
CA ILE A 64 -3.17 -1.09 11.94
C ILE A 64 -3.40 -2.58 12.23
N GLU A 65 -3.35 -2.99 13.49
CA GLU A 65 -3.53 -4.38 13.91
C GLU A 65 -4.93 -4.89 13.55
N LYS A 66 -5.96 -4.07 13.77
CA LYS A 66 -7.33 -4.37 13.33
C LYS A 66 -7.43 -4.49 11.82
N ALA A 67 -6.78 -3.59 11.07
CA ALA A 67 -6.79 -3.64 9.61
C ALA A 67 -6.13 -4.90 9.06
N VAL A 68 -5.00 -5.30 9.63
CA VAL A 68 -4.31 -6.55 9.29
C VAL A 68 -5.21 -7.76 9.56
N ALA A 69 -5.80 -7.85 10.75
CA ALA A 69 -6.70 -8.95 11.11
C ALA A 69 -7.91 -9.02 10.17
N ASN A 70 -8.54 -7.89 9.88
CA ASN A 70 -9.69 -7.82 8.98
C ASN A 70 -9.33 -8.17 7.54
N LEU A 71 -8.16 -7.77 7.04
CA LEU A 71 -7.69 -8.14 5.71
C LEU A 71 -7.47 -9.67 5.60
N ILE A 72 -6.79 -10.27 6.57
CA ILE A 72 -6.60 -11.74 6.66
C ILE A 72 -7.94 -12.49 6.77
N LEU A 73 -8.92 -11.91 7.47
CA LEU A 73 -10.25 -12.49 7.58
C LEU A 73 -11.01 -12.49 6.25
N LYS A 74 -10.86 -11.43 5.45
CA LYS A 74 -11.57 -11.24 4.18
C LYS A 74 -10.94 -11.98 3.00
N GLU A 75 -9.62 -12.17 3.01
CA GLU A 75 -8.89 -12.79 1.91
C GLU A 75 -8.29 -14.13 2.33
N LYS A 76 -8.75 -15.21 1.70
CA LYS A 76 -8.36 -16.60 2.02
C LYS A 76 -7.48 -17.26 0.98
N GLU A 77 -7.45 -16.69 -0.21
CA GLU A 77 -6.68 -17.15 -1.34
C GLU A 77 -5.37 -16.36 -1.46
N ASN A 78 -4.49 -16.79 -2.36
CA ASN A 78 -3.33 -16.00 -2.72
C ASN A 78 -3.77 -14.73 -3.46
N VAL A 79 -3.18 -13.61 -3.08
CA VAL A 79 -3.51 -12.28 -3.63
C VAL A 79 -2.25 -11.50 -3.98
N SER A 80 -2.37 -10.57 -4.93
CA SER A 80 -1.40 -9.48 -5.08
C SER A 80 -1.99 -8.21 -4.51
N VAL A 81 -1.15 -7.33 -3.96
CA VAL A 81 -1.59 -6.13 -3.24
C VAL A 81 -0.82 -4.91 -3.71
N LEU A 82 -1.55 -3.84 -4.03
CA LEU A 82 -1.06 -2.48 -4.22
C LEU A 82 -1.54 -1.64 -3.03
N GLY A 83 -0.62 -1.29 -2.13
CA GLY A 83 -0.92 -0.52 -0.92
C GLY A 83 -0.29 0.87 -0.95
N PHE A 84 -1.05 1.87 -0.52
CA PHE A 84 -0.63 3.27 -0.50
C PHE A 84 -0.47 3.77 0.93
N SER A 85 0.63 4.45 1.25
CA SER A 85 0.87 4.99 2.58
C SER A 85 0.63 3.92 3.68
N ILE A 86 -0.28 4.14 4.62
CA ILE A 86 -0.61 3.17 5.66
C ILE A 86 -1.13 1.83 5.11
N GLY A 87 -1.78 1.83 3.94
CA GLY A 87 -2.28 0.64 3.27
C GLY A 87 -1.16 -0.35 2.89
N GLY A 88 0.00 0.16 2.50
CA GLY A 88 1.17 -0.69 2.25
C GLY A 88 1.77 -1.26 3.54
N THR A 89 1.74 -0.52 4.64
CA THR A 89 2.12 -1.05 5.98
C THR A 89 1.19 -2.18 6.41
N ILE A 90 -0.12 -2.00 6.21
CA ILE A 90 -1.13 -3.02 6.53
C ILE A 90 -0.86 -4.29 5.72
N ALA A 91 -0.64 -4.15 4.41
CA ALA A 91 -0.33 -5.28 3.53
C ALA A 91 0.99 -5.98 3.91
N TRP A 92 2.04 -5.22 4.24
CA TRP A 92 3.31 -5.77 4.71
C TRP A 92 3.14 -6.62 5.96
N LYS A 93 2.44 -6.10 6.97
CA LYS A 93 2.17 -6.82 8.22
C LYS A 93 1.26 -8.02 8.02
N ALA A 94 0.30 -7.94 7.11
CA ALA A 94 -0.54 -9.08 6.75
C ALA A 94 0.28 -10.20 6.11
N GLY A 95 1.23 -9.86 5.23
CA GLY A 95 2.16 -10.81 4.62
C GLY A 95 3.19 -11.41 5.58
N LEU A 96 3.59 -10.68 6.63
CA LEU A 96 4.38 -11.22 7.74
C LEU A 96 3.57 -12.17 8.64
N SER A 97 2.25 -11.99 8.64
CA SER A 97 1.32 -12.82 9.41
C SER A 97 0.97 -14.08 8.60
N SER A 98 -0.30 -14.28 8.24
CA SER A 98 -0.77 -15.49 7.54
C SER A 98 -1.38 -15.23 6.16
N LEU A 99 -1.42 -13.97 5.70
CA LEU A 99 -1.95 -13.67 4.37
C LEU A 99 -0.94 -14.09 3.31
N LYS A 100 -1.37 -14.96 2.39
CA LYS A 100 -0.55 -15.37 1.25
C LYS A 100 -0.55 -14.28 0.19
N ILE A 101 0.54 -13.54 0.12
CA ILE A 101 0.74 -12.48 -0.88
C ILE A 101 1.74 -12.95 -1.93
N ASP A 102 1.37 -12.91 -3.20
CA ASP A 102 2.29 -13.25 -4.30
C ASP A 102 3.20 -12.07 -4.66
N ASN A 103 2.61 -10.86 -4.73
CA ASN A 103 3.30 -9.60 -4.98
C ASN A 103 2.75 -8.51 -4.06
N LEU A 104 3.65 -7.80 -3.38
CA LEU A 104 3.36 -6.62 -2.57
C LEU A 104 3.98 -5.39 -3.22
N ILE A 105 3.14 -4.50 -3.74
CA ILE A 105 3.55 -3.20 -4.27
C ILE A 105 3.18 -2.15 -3.24
N ALA A 106 4.18 -1.51 -2.65
CA ALA A 106 4.01 -0.54 -1.58
C ALA A 106 4.47 0.84 -2.07
N VAL A 107 3.54 1.80 -2.13
CA VAL A 107 3.79 3.16 -2.65
C VAL A 107 3.70 4.15 -1.51
N SER A 108 4.77 4.91 -1.30
CA SER A 108 4.96 5.87 -0.20
C SER A 108 4.57 5.28 1.16
N SER A 109 4.85 4.00 1.40
CA SER A 109 4.29 3.31 2.57
C SER A 109 4.91 3.81 3.86
N THR A 110 4.09 4.41 4.73
CA THR A 110 4.59 4.94 6.00
C THR A 110 4.97 3.80 6.93
N ARG A 111 5.80 4.09 7.95
CA ARG A 111 6.16 3.16 9.03
C ARG A 111 6.90 1.88 8.61
N LEU A 112 7.06 1.56 7.32
CA LEU A 112 7.90 0.44 6.88
C LEU A 112 9.32 0.57 7.43
N ARG A 113 9.84 1.80 7.51
CA ARG A 113 11.14 2.13 8.13
C ARG A 113 11.32 1.65 9.58
N TYR A 114 10.24 1.27 10.27
CA TYR A 114 10.27 0.72 11.63
C TYR A 114 10.16 -0.81 11.66
N GLU A 115 9.79 -1.45 10.56
CA GLU A 115 9.73 -2.90 10.49
C GLU A 115 11.15 -3.48 10.55
N THR A 116 11.27 -4.68 11.13
CA THR A 116 12.54 -5.40 11.28
C THR A 116 12.59 -6.70 10.49
N GLU A 117 11.45 -7.13 9.96
CA GLU A 117 11.27 -8.33 9.16
C GLU A 117 10.58 -8.00 7.83
N LYS A 118 10.83 -8.83 6.83
CA LYS A 118 10.28 -8.73 5.48
C LYS A 118 9.38 -9.94 5.18
N PRO A 119 8.17 -9.74 4.63
CA PRO A 119 7.32 -10.85 4.23
C PRO A 119 7.99 -11.68 3.13
N LEU A 120 7.76 -13.00 3.14
CA LEU A 120 8.28 -13.94 2.15
C LEU A 120 7.51 -13.85 0.81
N THR A 121 7.46 -12.66 0.25
CA THR A 121 6.77 -12.31 -1.00
C THR A 121 7.66 -11.43 -1.86
N LYS A 122 7.33 -11.31 -3.15
CA LYS A 122 7.97 -10.31 -4.00
C LYS A 122 7.48 -8.93 -3.57
N VAL A 123 8.40 -8.00 -3.37
CA VAL A 123 8.05 -6.65 -2.92
C VAL A 123 8.65 -5.63 -3.88
N GLU A 124 7.83 -4.66 -4.29
CA GLU A 124 8.28 -3.47 -5.01
C GLU A 124 7.94 -2.24 -4.16
N LEU A 125 8.93 -1.38 -3.93
CA LEU A 125 8.79 -0.19 -3.09
C LEU A 125 8.99 1.08 -3.94
N PHE A 126 8.03 1.99 -3.87
CA PHE A 126 8.05 3.27 -4.57
C PHE A 126 7.91 4.42 -3.58
N TYR A 127 8.73 5.46 -3.72
CA TYR A 127 8.69 6.64 -2.85
C TYR A 127 9.01 7.91 -3.63
N GLY A 128 8.51 9.04 -3.16
CA GLY A 128 9.08 10.34 -3.52
C GLY A 128 10.50 10.46 -2.94
N GLU A 129 11.42 11.07 -3.68
CA GLU A 129 12.79 11.32 -3.23
C GLU A 129 12.84 12.15 -1.94
N ASN A 130 11.92 13.11 -1.81
CA ASN A 130 11.80 14.01 -0.66
C ASN A 130 10.81 13.49 0.41
N ASP A 131 10.26 12.28 0.25
CA ASP A 131 9.35 11.70 1.23
C ASP A 131 10.05 11.49 2.58
N SER A 132 9.71 12.34 3.55
CA SER A 132 10.22 12.27 4.93
C SER A 132 9.93 10.95 5.65
N PHE A 133 9.02 10.12 5.14
CA PHE A 133 8.64 8.85 5.71
C PHE A 133 9.31 7.63 5.05
N LYS A 134 10.07 7.83 3.97
CA LYS A 134 10.76 6.75 3.26
C LYS A 134 11.81 6.07 4.16
N PRO A 135 12.06 4.76 3.97
CA PRO A 135 13.16 4.08 4.65
C PRO A 135 14.52 4.68 4.29
N ASP A 136 15.46 4.62 5.23
CA ASP A 136 16.86 4.99 4.97
C ASP A 136 17.66 3.84 4.34
N ASN A 137 18.88 4.13 3.89
CA ASN A 137 19.74 3.14 3.23
C ASN A 137 20.08 1.96 4.15
N MET A 138 20.15 2.17 5.47
CA MET A 138 20.42 1.10 6.41
C MET A 138 19.26 0.11 6.48
N TRP A 139 18.01 0.62 6.51
CA TRP A 139 16.81 -0.21 6.45
C TRP A 139 16.72 -0.97 5.12
N VAL A 140 16.99 -0.29 4.00
CA VAL A 140 16.96 -0.87 2.65
C VAL A 140 17.94 -2.04 2.53
N GLN A 141 19.17 -1.86 3.02
CA GLN A 141 20.18 -2.92 3.08
C GLN A 141 19.75 -4.06 4.00
N LYS A 142 19.26 -3.74 5.21
CA LYS A 142 18.80 -4.75 6.18
C LYS A 142 17.67 -5.62 5.62
N MET A 143 16.74 -5.02 4.87
CA MET A 143 15.60 -5.71 4.28
C MET A 143 15.90 -6.40 2.96
N ASN A 144 17.10 -6.21 2.40
CA ASN A 144 17.46 -6.65 1.06
C ASN A 144 16.36 -6.25 0.05
N GLN A 145 16.10 -4.94 0.00
CA GLN A 145 15.13 -4.31 -0.88
C GLN A 145 15.78 -3.20 -1.67
N ASP A 146 15.15 -2.81 -2.76
CA ASP A 146 15.45 -1.56 -3.48
C ASP A 146 14.28 -0.58 -3.33
N LEU A 147 14.58 0.71 -3.42
CA LEU A 147 13.58 1.77 -3.49
C LEU A 147 13.59 2.38 -4.89
N GLN A 148 12.43 2.43 -5.55
CA GLN A 148 12.21 3.21 -6.75
C GLN A 148 11.80 4.63 -6.34
N LEU A 149 12.65 5.61 -6.66
CA LEU A 149 12.46 6.99 -6.25
C LEU A 149 11.94 7.84 -7.40
N PHE A 150 10.93 8.66 -7.13
CA PHE A 150 10.48 9.73 -8.02
C PHE A 150 11.18 11.04 -7.61
N LEU A 151 11.96 11.61 -8.53
CA LEU A 151 12.79 12.79 -8.28
C LEU A 151 11.96 14.02 -7.93
N ASN A 152 12.39 14.79 -6.94
CA ASN A 152 11.71 16.00 -6.44
C ASN A 152 10.28 15.79 -5.93
N GLU A 153 9.86 14.55 -5.69
CA GLU A 153 8.51 14.23 -5.25
C GLU A 153 8.46 13.96 -3.74
N ASP A 154 7.32 14.32 -3.14
CA ASP A 154 7.07 14.18 -1.70
C ASP A 154 6.24 12.91 -1.39
N HIS A 155 5.76 12.80 -0.15
CA HIS A 155 4.99 11.65 0.32
C HIS A 155 3.76 11.33 -0.55
N GLU A 156 3.00 12.34 -0.96
CA GLU A 156 1.74 12.15 -1.68
C GLU A 156 1.92 12.00 -3.20
N CYS A 157 3.14 11.68 -3.67
CA CYS A 157 3.48 11.54 -5.10
C CYS A 157 2.57 10.55 -5.84
N TYR A 158 2.06 9.54 -5.14
CA TYR A 158 1.13 8.55 -5.70
C TYR A 158 -0.21 9.15 -6.15
N LYS A 159 -0.55 10.36 -5.73
CA LYS A 159 -1.74 11.05 -6.22
C LYS A 159 -1.55 11.66 -7.60
N ASN A 160 -0.30 11.84 -8.04
CA ASN A 160 0.02 12.37 -9.36
C ASN A 160 -0.28 11.31 -10.43
N LYS A 161 -1.06 11.69 -11.45
CA LYS A 161 -1.47 10.82 -12.55
C LYS A 161 -0.27 10.22 -13.31
N GLU A 162 0.77 11.00 -13.61
CA GLU A 162 1.93 10.50 -14.37
C GLU A 162 2.70 9.44 -13.57
N ILE A 163 2.83 9.65 -12.26
CA ILE A 163 3.45 8.69 -11.35
C ILE A 163 2.60 7.42 -11.24
N ALA A 164 1.28 7.57 -11.11
CA ALA A 164 0.35 6.44 -11.12
C ALA A 164 0.48 5.61 -12.41
N GLU A 165 0.57 6.26 -13.58
CA GLU A 165 0.79 5.60 -14.87
C GLU A 165 2.12 4.83 -14.92
N ILE A 166 3.20 5.39 -14.39
CA ILE A 166 4.51 4.72 -14.33
C ILE A 166 4.42 3.47 -13.45
N ILE A 167 3.81 3.59 -12.26
CA ILE A 167 3.62 2.46 -11.34
C ILE A 167 2.75 1.38 -12.00
N CYS A 168 1.66 1.77 -12.66
CA CYS A 168 0.79 0.82 -13.37
C CYS A 168 1.55 0.07 -14.47
N LYS A 169 2.34 0.77 -15.29
CA LYS A 169 3.18 0.12 -16.32
C LYS A 169 4.16 -0.89 -15.70
N LYS A 170 4.77 -0.55 -14.58
CA LYS A 170 5.69 -1.45 -13.85
C LYS A 170 4.99 -2.68 -13.30
N ILE A 171 3.78 -2.52 -12.74
CA ILE A 171 2.92 -3.62 -12.29
C ILE A 171 2.59 -4.55 -13.46
N LEU A 172 2.17 -4.00 -14.60
CA LEU A 172 1.84 -4.79 -15.79
C LEU A 172 3.04 -5.60 -16.29
N VAL A 173 4.22 -4.99 -16.40
CA VAL A 173 5.46 -5.69 -16.81
C VAL A 173 5.87 -6.80 -15.83
N MET A 174 5.59 -6.62 -14.54
CA MET A 174 5.96 -7.60 -13.52
C MET A 174 5.03 -8.81 -13.47
N MET A 175 3.75 -8.62 -13.79
CA MET A 175 2.68 -9.59 -13.51
C MET A 175 2.02 -10.17 -14.76
N ILE A 176 2.35 -9.69 -15.95
CA ILE A 176 1.78 -10.12 -17.25
C ILE A 176 2.92 -10.42 -18.22
#